data_AF-A0A7D6A1P0-F1
#
_entry.id   AF-A0A7D6A1P0-F1
#
_cell.length_a   1.000
_cell.length_b   1.000
_cell.length_c   1.000
_cell.angle_alpha   90.00
_cell.angle_beta   90.00
_cell.angle_gamma   90.00
#
_symmetry.space_group_name_H-M   'P 1'
#
loop_
_entity.id
_entity.type
_entity.pdbx_description
1 polymer ?
#
loop_
_entity_poly.entity_id
_entity_poly.type
_entity_poly.pdbx_seq_one_letter_code
_entity_poly.pdbx_strand_id
1 'polypeptide(L)'
;MQIVKTKHHLIYSGNEGAPAYACLGECHKVWWQDDVSPDLAIVAEPACPQCSGRLTSNIPAGHYTVVTNQAGPLNVGGAFIRNAGLNIGS
;
A
#
# COMPACT_ATOMS: atom_id res chain seq x y z
N MET A 1 8.54 7.70 6.23
CA MET A 1 7.99 7.36 4.91
C MET A 1 8.37 5.94 4.53
N GLN A 2 7.43 5.14 4.03
CA GLN A 2 7.69 3.78 3.59
C GLN A 2 7.14 3.49 2.19
N ILE A 3 7.72 2.47 1.54
CA ILE A 3 7.19 1.87 0.32
C ILE A 3 6.70 0.47 0.68
N VAL A 4 5.42 0.22 0.41
CA VAL A 4 4.78 -1.08 0.59
C VAL A 4 4.40 -1.66 -0.77
N LYS A 5 4.69 -2.94 -0.96
CA LYS A 5 4.27 -3.70 -2.14
C LYS A 5 3.15 -4.65 -1.77
N THR A 6 2.11 -4.69 -2.61
CA THR A 6 1.09 -5.73 -2.60
C THR A 6 1.12 -6.49 -3.93
N LYS A 7 0.17 -7.39 -4.15
CA LYS A 7 0.09 -8.17 -5.40
C LYS A 7 0.02 -7.27 -6.65
N HIS A 8 -0.70 -6.15 -6.58
CA HIS A 8 -0.97 -5.29 -7.74
C HIS A 8 -0.53 -3.84 -7.56
N HIS A 9 0.01 -3.46 -6.40
CA HIS A 9 0.38 -2.07 -6.12
C HIS A 9 1.77 -1.93 -5.49
N LEU A 10 2.42 -0.82 -5.84
CA LEU A 10 3.54 -0.25 -5.10
C LEU A 10 3.05 1.07 -4.49
N ILE A 11 3.00 1.14 -3.18
CA ILE A 11 2.33 2.20 -2.41
C ILE A 11 3.40 2.98 -1.66
N TYR A 12 3.42 4.30 -1.88
CA TYR A 12 4.26 5.23 -1.13
C TYR A 12 3.40 5.83 -0.02
N SER A 13 3.78 5.60 1.24
CA SER A 13 3.05 6.11 2.40
C SER A 13 3.94 6.98 3.28
N GLY A 14 3.36 8.09 3.75
CA GLY A 14 3.95 8.92 4.80
C GLY A 14 4.05 8.19 6.14
N ASN A 15 3.10 7.27 6.37
CA ASN A 15 2.96 6.54 7.61
C ASN A 15 4.00 5.41 7.68
N GLU A 16 4.68 5.23 8.81
CA GLU A 16 5.73 4.20 8.99
C GLU A 16 5.20 2.94 9.69
N GLY A 17 3.97 2.98 10.20
CA GLY A 17 3.32 1.85 10.86
C GLY A 17 2.84 0.78 9.88
N ALA A 18 2.40 -0.36 10.40
CA ALA A 18 1.71 -1.37 9.58
C ALA A 18 0.39 -0.79 9.02
N PRO A 19 -0.03 -1.19 7.81
CA PRO A 19 -1.36 -0.87 7.32
C PRO A 19 -2.43 -1.42 8.27
N ALA A 20 -3.54 -0.69 8.40
CA ALA A 20 -4.66 -1.07 9.24
C ALA A 20 -5.68 -1.93 8.49
N TYR A 21 -5.77 -1.77 7.17
CA TYR A 21 -6.75 -2.47 6.33
C TYR A 21 -6.13 -3.02 5.05
N ALA A 22 -6.68 -4.14 4.58
CA ALA A 22 -6.35 -4.76 3.30
C ALA A 22 -7.61 -4.99 2.46
N CYS A 23 -7.52 -4.72 1.16
CA CYS A 23 -8.57 -5.05 0.20
C CYS A 23 -8.47 -6.52 -0.20
N LEU A 24 -9.55 -7.27 -0.01
CA LEU A 24 -9.67 -8.65 -0.48
C LEU A 24 -10.30 -8.75 -1.88
N GLY A 25 -10.67 -7.61 -2.47
CA GLY A 25 -11.08 -7.52 -3.87
C GLY A 25 -9.90 -7.49 -4.84
N GLU A 26 -10.18 -7.19 -6.10
CA GLU A 26 -9.24 -7.35 -7.20
C GLU A 26 -7.97 -6.49 -7.11
N CYS A 27 -7.99 -5.37 -6.38
CA CYS A 27 -6.82 -4.49 -6.30
C CYS A 27 -5.80 -4.94 -5.25
N HIS A 28 -6.18 -5.70 -4.22
CA HIS A 28 -5.26 -6.12 -3.14
C HIS A 28 -4.47 -4.96 -2.50
N LYS A 29 -5.02 -3.74 -2.50
CA LYS A 29 -4.35 -2.57 -1.91
C LYS A 29 -4.51 -2.57 -0.39
N VAL A 30 -3.50 -2.06 0.31
CA VAL A 30 -3.54 -1.83 1.76
C VAL A 30 -3.70 -0.34 2.08
N TRP A 31 -4.25 -0.03 3.25
CA TRP A 31 -4.61 1.31 3.69
C TRP A 31 -4.23 1.53 5.15
N TRP A 32 -3.78 2.73 5.48
CA TRP A 32 -3.56 3.16 6.87
C TRP A 32 -4.83 3.73 7.47
N GLN A 33 -4.86 3.81 8.78
CA GLN A 33 -6.04 4.29 9.51
C GLN A 33 -6.44 5.71 9.10
N ASP A 34 -5.47 6.54 8.74
CA ASP A 34 -5.69 7.92 8.29
C ASP A 34 -6.13 8.02 6.83
N ASP A 35 -5.94 6.96 6.03
CA ASP A 35 -6.33 6.96 4.61
C ASP A 35 -7.81 6.61 4.39
N VAL A 36 -8.43 5.99 5.39
CA VAL A 36 -9.84 5.61 5.36
C VAL A 36 -10.65 6.64 6.13
N SER A 37 -11.72 7.16 5.51
CA SER A 37 -12.63 8.09 6.19
C SER A 37 -13.11 7.45 7.51
N PRO A 38 -13.23 8.20 8.62
CA PRO A 38 -13.69 7.67 9.91
C PRO A 38 -15.06 6.97 9.80
N ASP A 39 -15.87 7.36 8.83
CA ASP A 39 -17.16 6.73 8.51
C ASP A 39 -17.02 5.25 8.10
N LEU A 40 -15.86 4.85 7.55
CA LEU A 40 -15.57 3.46 7.21
C LEU A 40 -15.43 2.57 8.45
N ALA A 41 -15.06 3.13 9.60
CA ALA A 41 -15.00 2.38 10.86
C ALA A 41 -16.38 2.08 11.46
N ILE A 42 -17.43 2.77 11.01
CA ILE A 42 -18.81 2.61 11.48
C ILE A 42 -19.54 1.51 10.69
N VAL A 43 -19.14 1.27 9.43
CA VAL A 43 -19.76 0.25 8.57
C VAL A 43 -19.21 -1.13 8.93
N ALA A 44 -20.11 -2.11 9.08
CA ALA A 44 -19.74 -3.50 9.38
C ALA A 44 -18.82 -4.12 8.31
N GLU A 45 -18.91 -3.65 7.06
CA GLU A 45 -18.10 -4.12 5.94
C GLU A 45 -17.63 -2.92 5.09
N PRO A 46 -16.51 -2.29 5.45
CA PRO A 46 -16.00 -1.15 4.70
C PRO A 46 -15.61 -1.56 3.27
N ALA A 47 -15.97 -0.72 2.29
CA ALA A 47 -15.62 -0.91 0.89
C ALA A 47 -14.30 -0.23 0.55
N CYS A 48 -13.49 -0.87 -0.29
CA CYS A 48 -12.21 -0.34 -0.74
C CYS A 48 -12.43 0.90 -1.59
N PRO A 49 -11.83 2.06 -1.25
CA PRO A 49 -12.03 3.30 -2.02
C PRO A 49 -11.63 3.21 -3.49
N GLN A 50 -10.77 2.25 -3.86
CA GLN A 50 -10.22 2.16 -5.21
C GLN A 50 -10.98 1.19 -6.13
N CYS A 51 -11.55 0.11 -5.59
CA CYS A 51 -12.21 -0.92 -6.41
C CYS A 51 -13.54 -1.41 -5.83
N SER A 52 -14.03 -0.78 -4.76
CA SER A 52 -15.25 -1.17 -4.03
C SER A 52 -15.25 -2.59 -3.45
N GLY A 53 -14.10 -3.29 -3.48
CA GLY A 53 -13.95 -4.62 -2.90
C GLY A 53 -13.97 -4.58 -1.37
N ARG A 54 -14.21 -5.72 -0.73
CA ARG A 54 -14.27 -5.81 0.74
C ARG A 54 -12.93 -5.45 1.38
N LEU A 55 -12.94 -4.52 2.35
CA LEU A 55 -11.81 -4.29 3.24
C LEU A 55 -11.88 -5.20 4.46
N THR A 56 -10.72 -5.65 4.93
CA THR A 56 -10.56 -6.40 6.18
C THR A 56 -9.51 -5.72 7.05
N SER A 57 -9.74 -5.69 8.36
CA SER A 57 -8.72 -5.33 9.36
C SER A 57 -7.85 -6.54 9.76
N ASN A 58 -8.33 -7.76 9.53
CA ASN A 58 -7.53 -8.97 9.72
C ASN A 58 -6.73 -9.24 8.43
N ILE A 59 -5.60 -8.52 8.29
CA ILE A 59 -4.76 -8.58 7.10
C ILE A 59 -4.08 -9.96 7.02
N PRO A 60 -4.30 -10.75 5.95
CA PRO A 60 -3.65 -12.04 5.79
C PRO A 60 -2.12 -11.92 5.75
N ALA A 61 -1.43 -12.89 6.34
CA ALA A 61 0.02 -12.98 6.24
C ALA A 61 0.46 -13.02 4.75
N GLY A 62 1.46 -12.21 4.40
CA GLY A 62 1.96 -12.11 3.02
C GLY A 62 1.10 -11.28 2.07
N HIS A 63 0.00 -10.65 2.54
CA HIS A 63 -0.82 -9.77 1.68
C HIS A 63 -0.05 -8.54 1.20
N TYR A 64 0.91 -8.07 2.01
CA TYR A 64 1.81 -6.98 1.65
C TYR A 64 3.24 -7.28 2.12
N THR A 65 4.19 -6.51 1.61
CA THR A 65 5.60 -6.51 2.05
C THR A 65 6.10 -5.10 2.10
N VAL A 66 6.81 -4.73 3.17
CA VAL A 66 7.51 -3.44 3.25
C VAL A 66 8.79 -3.56 2.43
N VAL A 67 8.90 -2.77 1.37
CA VAL A 67 10.08 -2.73 0.49
C VAL A 67 11.18 -1.88 1.11
N THR A 68 10.80 -0.74 1.68
CA THR A 68 11.70 0.13 2.47
C THR A 68 10.89 0.97 3.43
N ASN A 69 11.41 1.19 4.64
CA ASN A 69 10.87 2.10 5.65
C ASN A 69 11.64 3.44 5.71
N GLN A 70 12.54 3.68 4.76
CA GLN A 70 13.37 4.88 4.68
C GLN A 70 13.12 5.66 3.38
N ALA A 71 11.87 5.70 2.92
CA ALA A 71 11.48 6.37 1.69
C ALA A 71 11.39 7.90 1.84
N GLY A 72 12.14 8.50 2.78
CA GLY A 72 12.30 9.96 2.88
C GLY A 72 12.84 10.55 1.58
N PRO A 73 13.12 11.87 1.50
CA PRO A 73 13.65 12.45 0.27
C PRO A 73 14.84 11.61 -0.17
N LEU A 74 14.74 11.00 -1.36
CA LEU A 74 15.76 10.17 -2.01
C LEU A 74 17.01 11.03 -2.26
N ASN A 75 17.70 11.39 -1.18
CA ASN A 75 18.98 12.07 -1.11
C ASN A 75 20.03 11.04 -0.69
N VAL A 76 20.02 9.88 -1.35
CA VAL A 76 21.10 8.91 -1.25
C VAL A 76 21.85 9.02 -2.57
N GLY A 77 22.95 9.77 -2.53
CA GLY A 77 23.75 10.18 -3.69
C GLY A 77 23.81 9.12 -4.79
N GLY A 78 23.13 9.40 -5.90
CA GLY A 78 23.28 8.64 -7.15
C GLY A 78 22.78 7.20 -7.15
N ALA A 79 21.93 6.78 -6.21
CA ALA A 79 21.36 5.43 -6.24
C ALA A 79 20.15 5.35 -7.18
N PHE A 80 20.39 4.91 -8.41
CA PHE A 80 19.35 4.57 -9.40
C PHE A 80 18.46 3.43 -8.89
N ILE A 81 17.16 3.68 -8.76
CA ILE A 81 16.17 2.60 -8.69
C ILE A 81 16.20 1.91 -10.06
N ARG A 82 16.90 0.78 -10.19
CA ARG A 82 16.67 -0.13 -11.31
C ARG A 82 15.29 -0.73 -11.11
N ASN A 83 14.30 -0.12 -11.75
CA ASN A 83 12.99 -0.72 -11.93
C ASN A 83 13.21 -2.10 -12.59
N ALA A 84 13.00 -3.18 -11.83
CA ALA A 84 13.10 -4.52 -12.35
C ALA A 84 11.88 -4.76 -13.27
N GLY A 85 11.98 -4.31 -14.52
CA GLY A 85 11.10 -4.77 -15.60
C GLY A 85 10.16 -3.75 -16.25
N LEU A 86 10.45 -2.44 -16.27
CA LEU A 86 9.77 -1.55 -17.21
C LEU A 86 10.63 -1.34 -18.46
N ASN A 87 10.51 -2.25 -19.44
CA ASN A 87 11.02 -2.03 -20.79
C ASN A 87 10.17 -0.95 -21.45
N ILE A 88 10.69 0.27 -21.54
CA ILE A 88 10.19 1.29 -22.45
C ILE A 88 11.17 1.31 -23.61
N GLY A 89 10.70 0.76 -24.74
CA GLY A 89 11.47 0.55 -25.95
C GLY A 89 12.05 1.84 -26.52
N SER A 90 13.21 1.64 -27.15
CA SER A 90 14.02 2.56 -27.95
C SER A 90 13.28 3.28 -29.07
#